data_AF-A0A2G9TPG0-F1
#
_entry.id   AF-A0A2G9TPG0-F1
#
_cell.length_a   1.000
_cell.length_b   1.000
_cell.length_c   1.000
_cell.angle_alpha   90.00
_cell.angle_beta   90.00
_cell.angle_gamma   90.00
#
_symmetry.space_group_name_H-M   'P 1'
#
loop_
_entity.id
_entity.type
_entity.pdbx_description
1 polymer ?
#
loop_
_entity_poly.entity_id
_entity_poly.type
_entity_poly.pdbx_seq_one_letter_code
_entity_poly.pdbx_strand_id
1 'polypeptide(L)'
;MPKKGNLSDCGKWRGITLLSVPGKTFCTVLLRRLRTAIDERLREEQAEFRTGRSCREQIFTLRNIIEQCVEYCQPIFINFVDFKKAFDSVHRESLWSVLRTYGVPQPFISIFKNLYLNSSCCVRTDTGYMPFFQIDTGVRQ
;
A
#
# COMPACT_ATOMS: atom_id res chain seq x y z
N MET A 1 -6.28 7.61 -12.97
CA MET A 1 -6.30 6.34 -13.75
C MET A 1 -7.69 5.72 -13.69
N PRO A 2 -8.28 5.34 -14.83
CA PRO A 2 -9.58 4.66 -14.87
C PRO A 2 -9.49 3.24 -14.29
N LYS A 3 -10.49 2.83 -13.52
CA LYS A 3 -10.76 1.44 -13.11
C LYS A 3 -11.85 0.85 -14.02
N LYS A 4 -12.01 -0.48 -14.01
CA LYS A 4 -13.08 -1.16 -14.76
C LYS A 4 -14.47 -0.70 -14.30
N GLY A 5 -15.36 -0.43 -15.25
CA GLY A 5 -16.76 -0.04 -15.01
C GLY A 5 -17.13 1.29 -15.66
N ASN A 6 -18.21 1.91 -15.18
CA ASN A 6 -18.72 3.19 -15.69
C ASN A 6 -17.79 4.35 -15.27
N LEU A 7 -17.19 5.05 -16.23
CA LEU A 7 -16.25 6.15 -15.97
C LEU A 7 -16.91 7.46 -15.55
N SER A 8 -18.24 7.58 -15.70
CA SER A 8 -19.00 8.71 -15.15
C SER A 8 -19.08 8.66 -13.61
N ASP A 9 -18.83 7.50 -12.99
CA ASP A 9 -18.71 7.37 -11.54
C ASP A 9 -17.29 7.76 -11.10
N CYS A 10 -17.20 8.84 -10.30
CA CYS A 10 -15.94 9.30 -9.71
C CYS A 10 -15.22 8.22 -8.90
N GLY A 11 -15.96 7.27 -8.28
CA GLY A 11 -15.39 6.14 -7.53
C GLY A 11 -14.61 5.14 -8.38
N LYS A 12 -14.80 5.17 -9.71
CA LYS A 12 -14.03 4.36 -10.67
C LYS A 12 -12.73 5.01 -11.09
N TRP A 13 -12.38 6.17 -10.55
CA TRP A 13 -11.08 6.76 -10.76
C TRP A 13 -10.12 6.42 -9.61
N ARG A 14 -8.86 6.20 -9.98
CA ARG A 14 -7.74 6.02 -9.06
C ARG A 14 -6.86 7.27 -9.11
N GLY A 15 -6.77 7.96 -7.98
CA GLY A 15 -5.82 9.05 -7.80
C GLY A 15 -4.39 8.51 -7.87
N ILE A 16 -3.52 9.21 -8.60
CA ILE A 16 -2.08 8.96 -8.58
C ILE A 16 -1.44 10.27 -8.18
N THR A 17 -0.58 10.23 -7.17
CA THR A 17 0.14 11.40 -6.71
C THR A 17 1.51 11.44 -7.37
N LEU A 18 1.76 12.50 -8.14
CA LEU A 18 3.06 12.69 -8.77
C LEU A 18 3.99 13.43 -7.81
N LEU A 19 4.93 12.69 -7.23
CA LEU A 19 6.07 13.28 -6.51
C LEU A 19 7.07 13.90 -7.49
N SER A 20 7.72 14.98 -7.06
CA SER A 20 8.86 15.57 -7.77
C SER A 20 10.01 14.56 -7.87
N VAL A 21 10.88 14.74 -8.88
CA VAL A 21 12.08 13.90 -9.07
C VAL A 21 12.94 13.79 -7.81
N PRO A 22 13.30 14.88 -7.10
CA PRO A 22 14.05 14.77 -5.85
C PRO A 22 13.27 14.02 -4.76
N GLY A 23 11.94 14.22 -4.67
CA GLY A 23 11.09 13.50 -3.72
C GLY A 23 11.09 11.98 -3.96
N LYS A 24 10.95 11.56 -5.23
CA LYS A 24 11.03 10.12 -5.61
C LYS A 24 12.41 9.54 -5.29
N THR A 25 13.47 10.28 -5.60
CA THR A 25 14.85 9.85 -5.33
C THR A 25 15.09 9.67 -3.84
N PHE A 26 14.66 10.65 -3.03
CA PHE A 26 14.76 10.59 -1.58
C PHE A 26 14.00 9.41 -0.98
N CYS A 27 12.72 9.23 -1.36
CA CYS A 27 11.92 8.08 -0.91
C CYS A 27 12.54 6.73 -1.32
N THR A 28 13.17 6.66 -2.50
CA THR A 28 13.85 5.45 -2.96
C THR A 28 15.06 5.11 -2.09
N VAL A 29 15.84 6.11 -1.67
CA VAL A 29 16.96 5.92 -0.74
C VAL A 29 16.47 5.41 0.61
N LEU A 30 15.41 6.02 1.16
CA LEU A 30 14.81 5.57 2.43
C LEU A 30 14.32 4.12 2.33
N LEU A 31 13.60 3.79 1.26
CA LEU A 31 13.11 2.44 1.02
C LEU A 31 14.26 1.43 0.99
N ARG A 32 15.32 1.71 0.22
CA ARG A 32 16.48 0.82 0.12
C ARG A 32 17.16 0.56 1.46
N ARG A 33 17.26 1.59 2.33
CA ARG A 33 17.87 1.46 3.66
C ARG A 33 17.03 0.62 4.62
N LEU A 34 15.71 0.69 4.51
CA LEU A 34 14.79 -0.01 5.42
C LEU A 34 14.40 -1.40 4.91
N ARG A 35 14.53 -1.66 3.61
CA ARG A 35 13.99 -2.85 2.95
C ARG A 35 14.39 -4.13 3.67
N THR A 36 15.68 -4.39 3.83
CA THR A 36 16.18 -5.64 4.42
C THR A 36 15.68 -5.84 5.84
N ALA A 37 15.80 -4.80 6.69
CA ALA A 37 15.40 -4.88 8.10
C ALA A 37 13.89 -5.08 8.30
N ILE A 38 13.05 -4.54 7.41
CA ILE A 38 11.60 -4.75 7.45
C ILE A 38 11.25 -6.12 6.88
N ASP A 39 11.89 -6.55 5.79
CA ASP A 39 11.62 -7.82 5.12
C ASP A 39 11.81 -9.01 6.07
N GLU A 40 12.85 -8.97 6.91
CA GLU A 40 13.12 -9.98 7.96
C GLU A 40 12.02 -10.07 9.03
N ARG A 41 11.23 -9.01 9.22
CA ARG A 41 10.17 -8.93 10.24
C ARG A 41 8.77 -9.18 9.69
N LEU A 42 8.60 -9.10 8.37
CA LEU A 42 7.32 -9.36 7.72
C LEU A 42 7.03 -10.86 7.73
N ARG A 43 5.75 -11.18 7.95
CA ARG A 43 5.23 -12.55 7.89
C ARG A 43 5.58 -13.24 6.58
N GLU A 44 5.81 -14.55 6.65
CA GLU A 44 6.19 -15.35 5.50
C GLU A 44 5.08 -15.45 4.46
N GLU A 45 3.82 -15.34 4.88
CA GLU A 45 2.66 -15.39 3.99
C GLU A 45 2.49 -14.09 3.19
N GLN A 46 3.08 -12.97 3.62
CA GLN A 46 2.98 -11.70 2.88
C GLN A 46 3.87 -11.74 1.64
N ALA A 47 3.28 -11.79 0.45
CA ALA A 47 4.03 -11.79 -0.81
C ALA A 47 4.18 -10.41 -1.46
N GLU A 48 3.17 -9.54 -1.31
CA GLU A 48 3.14 -8.26 -2.01
C GLU A 48 4.26 -7.31 -1.54
N PHE A 49 4.88 -6.59 -2.48
CA PHE A 49 5.98 -5.65 -2.27
C PHE A 49 7.31 -6.24 -1.74
N ARG A 50 7.47 -7.57 -1.73
CA ARG A 50 8.71 -8.24 -1.32
C ARG A 50 9.52 -8.76 -2.51
N THR A 51 10.85 -8.78 -2.38
CA THR A 51 11.73 -9.35 -3.42
C THR A 51 11.59 -10.86 -3.44
N GLY A 52 11.60 -11.47 -4.62
CA GLY A 52 11.63 -12.93 -4.76
C GLY A 52 10.35 -13.64 -4.34
N ARG A 53 9.23 -12.89 -4.22
CA ARG A 53 7.91 -13.44 -3.93
C ARG A 53 6.95 -13.08 -5.04
N SER A 54 6.07 -14.01 -5.39
CA SER A 54 5.14 -13.84 -6.49
C SER A 54 3.70 -14.25 -6.15
N CYS A 55 2.75 -13.66 -6.86
CA CYS A 55 1.34 -14.08 -6.79
C CYS A 55 1.17 -15.55 -7.18
N ARG A 56 2.04 -16.07 -8.07
CA ARG A 56 2.00 -17.48 -8.51
C ARG A 56 2.24 -18.44 -7.36
N GLU A 57 3.19 -18.16 -6.47
CA GLU A 57 3.48 -19.00 -5.30
C GLU A 57 2.31 -19.00 -4.32
N GLN A 58 1.65 -17.86 -4.11
CA GLN A 58 0.47 -17.75 -3.25
C GLN A 58 -0.72 -18.55 -3.81
N ILE A 59 -0.97 -18.45 -5.13
CA ILE A 59 -2.01 -19.24 -5.80
C ILE A 59 -1.69 -20.74 -5.70
N PHE A 60 -0.43 -21.13 -5.91
CA PHE A 60 0.01 -22.52 -5.79
C PHE A 60 -0.20 -23.04 -4.36
N THR A 61 0.18 -22.26 -3.35
CA THR A 61 0.01 -22.61 -1.94
C THR A 61 -1.47 -22.80 -1.59
N LEU A 62 -2.33 -21.86 -1.99
CA LEU A 62 -3.78 -21.97 -1.78
C LEU A 62 -4.36 -23.22 -2.47
N ARG A 63 -3.93 -23.49 -3.71
CA ARG A 63 -4.37 -24.66 -4.47
C ARG A 63 -3.96 -25.97 -3.77
N ASN A 64 -2.73 -26.05 -3.28
CA ASN A 64 -2.23 -27.21 -2.55
C ASN A 64 -3.05 -27.47 -1.27
N ILE A 65 -3.38 -26.41 -0.51
CA ILE A 65 -4.25 -26.53 0.69
C ILE A 65 -5.63 -27.08 0.30
N ILE A 66 -6.23 -26.57 -0.78
CA ILE A 66 -7.52 -27.05 -1.27
C ILE A 66 -7.45 -28.53 -1.67
N GLU A 67 -6.43 -28.90 -2.46
CA GLU A 67 -6.24 -30.26 -2.93
C GLU A 67 -6.06 -31.25 -1.76
N GLN A 68 -5.28 -30.89 -0.74
CA GLN A 68 -5.13 -31.71 0.47
C GLN A 68 -6.44 -31.86 1.25
N CYS A 69 -7.19 -30.77 1.47
CA CYS A 69 -8.48 -30.88 2.15
C CYS A 69 -9.46 -31.80 1.40
N VAL A 70 -9.46 -31.75 0.06
CA VAL A 70 -10.27 -32.66 -0.77
C VAL A 70 -9.80 -34.11 -0.63
N GLU A 71 -8.49 -34.36 -0.67
CA GLU A 71 -7.91 -35.71 -0.55
C GLU A 71 -8.24 -36.37 0.80
N TYR A 72 -8.18 -35.60 1.89
CA TYR A 72 -8.45 -36.11 3.25
C TYR A 72 -9.92 -35.94 3.70
N CYS A 73 -10.83 -35.61 2.78
CA CYS A 73 -12.26 -35.37 3.05
C CYS A 73 -12.51 -34.37 4.21
N GLN A 74 -11.65 -33.37 4.34
CA GLN A 74 -11.77 -32.34 5.37
C GLN A 74 -12.59 -31.15 4.85
N PRO A 75 -13.52 -30.60 5.66
CA PRO A 75 -14.24 -29.39 5.29
C PRO A 75 -13.28 -28.18 5.26
N ILE A 76 -13.38 -27.35 4.21
CA ILE A 76 -12.60 -26.13 4.05
C ILE A 76 -13.51 -24.94 3.76
N PHE A 77 -13.20 -23.79 4.39
CA PHE A 77 -13.85 -22.51 4.12
C PHE A 77 -12.81 -21.47 3.74
N ILE A 78 -13.05 -20.73 2.66
CA ILE A 78 -12.13 -19.71 2.14
C ILE A 78 -12.84 -18.37 2.15
N ASN A 79 -12.20 -17.36 2.74
CA ASN A 79 -12.71 -15.99 2.78
C ASN A 79 -11.76 -15.04 2.05
N PHE A 80 -12.28 -14.28 1.09
CA PHE A 80 -11.55 -13.25 0.36
C PHE A 80 -11.93 -11.87 0.92
N VAL A 81 -10.96 -11.21 1.54
CA VAL A 81 -11.14 -9.87 2.12
C VAL A 81 -10.40 -8.85 1.26
N ASP A 82 -11.10 -7.80 0.83
CA ASP A 82 -10.52 -6.67 0.10
C ASP A 82 -10.83 -5.35 0.80
N PHE A 83 -9.86 -4.43 0.79
CA PHE A 83 -9.98 -3.13 1.45
C PHE A 83 -10.37 -2.03 0.45
N LYS A 84 -11.52 -1.39 0.68
CA LYS A 84 -11.94 -0.23 -0.09
C LYS A 84 -10.97 0.93 0.09
N LYS A 85 -10.36 1.39 -1.02
CA LYS A 85 -9.44 2.53 -1.07
C LYS A 85 -8.26 2.41 -0.09
N ALA A 86 -7.63 1.23 -0.03
CA ALA A 86 -6.61 0.89 0.96
C ALA A 86 -5.49 1.94 1.16
N PHE A 87 -5.02 2.60 0.09
CA PHE A 87 -4.00 3.66 0.21
C PHE A 87 -4.59 4.99 0.67
N ASP A 88 -5.80 5.36 0.25
CA ASP A 88 -6.42 6.64 0.60
C ASP A 88 -6.98 6.66 2.05
N SER A 89 -7.28 5.48 2.60
CA SER A 89 -7.94 5.32 3.90
C SER A 89 -6.99 5.03 5.07
N VAL A 90 -5.68 4.96 4.84
CA VAL A 90 -4.71 4.68 5.91
C VAL A 90 -4.76 5.76 7.00
N HIS A 91 -4.99 5.36 8.24
CA HIS A 91 -4.86 6.24 9.40
C HIS A 91 -3.39 6.43 9.77
N ARG A 92 -2.87 7.65 9.64
CA ARG A 92 -1.44 7.94 9.73
C ARG A 92 -0.86 7.68 11.12
N GLU A 93 -1.56 8.04 12.19
CA GLU A 93 -1.07 7.78 13.55
C GLU A 93 -0.96 6.28 13.85
N SER A 94 -1.91 5.48 13.36
CA SER A 94 -1.82 4.02 13.43
C SER A 94 -0.62 3.51 12.65
N LEU A 95 -0.37 4.03 11.44
CA LEU A 95 0.79 3.67 10.64
C LEU A 95 2.11 3.96 11.38
N TRP A 96 2.24 5.12 12.03
CA TRP A 96 3.43 5.45 12.81
C TRP A 96 3.63 4.52 13.99
N SER A 97 2.54 4.10 14.64
CA SER A 97 2.60 3.11 15.73
C SER A 97 3.05 1.75 15.20
N VAL A 98 2.53 1.31 14.06
CA VAL A 98 2.94 0.06 13.41
C VAL A 98 4.43 0.11 13.07
N LEU A 99 4.93 1.18 12.46
CA LEU A 99 6.36 1.29 12.15
C LEU A 99 7.25 1.21 13.40
N ARG A 100 6.82 1.77 14.54
CA ARG A 100 7.53 1.60 15.83
C ARG A 100 7.54 0.15 16.30
N THR A 101 6.41 -0.55 16.23
CA THR A 101 6.31 -1.97 16.60
C THR A 101 7.18 -2.86 15.71
N TYR A 102 7.27 -2.53 14.42
CA TYR A 102 8.19 -3.19 13.48
C TYR A 102 9.65 -2.74 13.67
N GLY A 103 9.96 -1.90 14.65
CA GLY A 103 11.31 -1.47 15.04
C GLY A 103 12.00 -0.55 14.06
N VAL A 104 11.23 0.20 13.27
CA VAL A 104 11.79 1.27 12.45
C VAL A 104 12.33 2.38 13.36
N PRO A 105 13.59 2.83 13.20
CA PRO A 105 14.16 3.85 14.07
C PRO A 105 13.40 5.18 14.01
N GLN A 106 13.28 5.85 15.16
CA GLN A 106 12.53 7.11 15.30
C GLN A 106 12.93 8.23 14.31
N PRO A 107 14.21 8.38 13.90
CA PRO A 107 14.57 9.34 12.84
C PRO A 107 13.85 9.10 11.51
N PHE A 108 13.70 7.84 11.08
CA PHE A 108 12.96 7.50 9.85
C PHE A 108 11.47 7.82 9.99
N ILE A 109 10.88 7.49 11.13
CA ILE A 109 9.47 7.80 11.40
C ILE A 109 9.23 9.31 11.39
N SER A 110 10.16 10.09 11.92
CA SER A 110 10.09 11.56 11.90
C SER A 110 10.18 12.10 10.47
N ILE A 111 11.05 11.54 9.63
CA ILE A 111 11.12 11.87 8.19
C ILE A 111 9.79 11.55 7.51
N PHE A 112 9.20 10.37 7.76
CA PHE A 112 7.91 10.02 7.18
C PHE A 112 6.80 10.98 7.62
N LYS A 113 6.71 11.32 8.90
CA LYS A 113 5.76 12.33 9.40
C LYS A 113 5.91 13.66 8.64
N ASN A 114 7.14 14.13 8.46
CA ASN A 114 7.42 15.37 7.71
C ASN A 114 7.02 15.30 6.24
N LEU A 115 7.11 14.12 5.59
CA LEU A 115 6.65 13.95 4.20
C LEU A 115 5.13 14.16 4.03
N TYR A 116 4.35 13.95 5.08
CA TYR A 116 2.88 14.07 5.07
C TYR A 116 2.34 15.27 5.86
N LEU A 117 3.19 16.02 6.57
CA LEU A 117 2.79 17.20 7.32
C LEU A 117 2.29 18.30 6.37
N ASN A 118 1.14 18.90 6.70
CA ASN A 118 0.50 19.97 5.92
C ASN A 118 0.40 19.67 4.41
N SER A 119 0.17 18.39 4.07
CA SER A 119 0.09 17.98 2.67
C SER A 119 -1.23 18.41 2.04
N SER A 120 -1.16 19.18 0.97
CA SER A 120 -2.30 19.49 0.12
C SER A 120 -2.16 18.86 -1.27
N CYS A 121 -3.27 18.71 -1.97
CA CYS A 121 -3.31 18.22 -3.34
C CYS A 121 -4.34 19.02 -4.15
N CYS A 122 -4.16 19.01 -5.47
CA CYS A 122 -5.14 19.51 -6.42
C CYS A 122 -5.32 18.49 -7.54
N VAL A 123 -6.50 18.52 -8.17
CA VAL A 123 -6.78 17.72 -9.36
C VAL A 123 -6.31 18.51 -10.58
N ARG A 124 -5.52 17.88 -11.45
CA ARG A 124 -5.13 18.42 -12.75
C ARG A 124 -6.13 17.97 -13.81
N THR A 125 -6.77 18.91 -14.48
CA THR A 125 -7.68 18.72 -15.62
C THR A 125 -7.05 19.27 -16.89
N ASP A 126 -7.69 19.05 -18.04
CA ASP A 126 -7.23 19.60 -19.33
C ASP A 126 -7.31 21.14 -19.36
N THR A 127 -8.16 21.72 -18.51
CA THR A 127 -8.35 23.17 -18.36
C THR A 127 -7.44 23.81 -17.32
N GLY A 128 -6.62 23.03 -16.58
CA GLY A 128 -5.68 23.54 -15.60
C GLY A 128 -5.74 22.82 -14.25
N TYR A 129 -5.36 23.52 -13.18
CA TYR A 129 -5.40 23.00 -11.81
C TYR A 129 -6.66 23.46 -11.08
N MET A 130 -7.32 22.54 -10.41
CA MET A 130 -8.41 22.85 -9.48
C MET A 130 -7.86 23.46 -8.17
N PRO A 131 -8.72 24.06 -7.33
CA PRO A 131 -8.33 24.53 -6.00
C PRO A 131 -7.67 23.42 -5.17
N PHE A 132 -6.67 23.79 -4.38
CA PHE A 132 -6.01 22.88 -3.45
C PHE A 132 -6.93 22.52 -2.29
N PHE A 133 -6.85 21.27 -1.85
CA PHE A 133 -7.49 20.76 -0.65
C PHE A 133 -6.47 20.05 0.25
N GLN A 134 -6.72 20.04 1.56
CA GLN A 134 -5.85 19.37 2.53
C GLN A 134 -6.06 17.85 2.49
N ILE A 135 -4.99 17.09 2.74
CA ILE A 135 -5.02 15.63 2.84
C ILE A 135 -4.60 15.21 4.25
N ASP A 136 -5.59 14.72 5.01
CA ASP A 136 -5.39 14.30 6.39
C ASP A 136 -5.21 12.78 6.55
N THR A 137 -5.68 11.99 5.58
CA THR A 137 -5.62 10.52 5.61
C THR A 137 -4.81 9.95 4.45
N GLY A 138 -4.52 8.66 4.53
CA GLY A 138 -3.93 7.90 3.44
C GLY A 138 -2.44 8.16 3.24
N VAL A 139 -1.91 7.41 2.27
CA VAL A 139 -0.55 7.51 1.74
C VAL A 139 -0.61 7.74 0.23
N ARG A 140 0.40 8.43 -0.30
CA ARG A 140 0.50 8.74 -1.73
C ARG A 140 0.70 7.46 -2.54
N GLN A 141 -0.16 7.25 -3.54
CA GLN A 141 -0.05 6.19 -4.54
C GLN A 141 0.67 6.68 -5.80
#